data_AF-A0A820BZ62-F1
#
_entry.id   AF-A0A820BZ62-F1
#
_cell.length_a   1.000
_cell.length_b   1.000
_cell.length_c   1.000
_cell.angle_alpha   90.00
_cell.angle_beta   90.00
_cell.angle_gamma   90.00
#
_symmetry.space_group_name_H-M   'P 1'
#
loop_
_entity.id
_entity.type
_entity.pdbx_description
1 polymer ?
#
loop_
_entity_poly.entity_id
_entity_poly.type
_entity_poly.pdbx_seq_one_letter_code
_entity_poly.pdbx_strand_id
1 'polypeptide(L)'
;MSFLPLLFVVLIALFEPISSVPAYEQCAGLGWDGIFRRCDDGLVCYARSEYYANCRQPNQCPSSWACTVVDSASTKVPPPKIIPVNGQCDNTSYTMCTSGTLCLQQTNTHSECRTQCPPSWLCDSGVLSEYQQCGGDGYTGSTKCAPGLRCYSHSKWYAHCAATCPGIGWMCESG
;
A
#
# COMPACT_ATOMS: atom_id res chain seq x y z
N MET A 1 36.50 46.51 -11.51
CA MET A 1 35.14 46.31 -10.97
C MET A 1 34.34 45.62 -12.07
N SER A 2 34.68 44.38 -12.46
CA SER A 2 34.34 43.10 -11.81
C SER A 2 32.83 42.85 -11.73
N PHE A 3 32.29 42.10 -12.68
CA PHE A 3 31.16 41.21 -12.45
C PHE A 3 31.36 39.93 -13.29
N LEU A 4 31.90 38.90 -12.62
CA LEU A 4 31.80 37.50 -13.05
C LEU A 4 30.33 37.07 -12.91
N PRO A 5 29.70 36.44 -13.92
CA PRO A 5 28.47 35.72 -13.67
C PRO A 5 28.81 34.39 -12.98
N LEU A 6 28.35 34.30 -11.73
CA LEU A 6 28.30 33.10 -10.92
C LEU A 6 27.62 31.96 -11.70
N LEU A 7 28.42 30.93 -12.02
CA LEU A 7 28.19 29.54 -11.64
C LEU A 7 26.72 29.19 -11.27
N PHE A 8 25.85 29.01 -12.27
CA PHE A 8 24.58 28.29 -12.12
C PHE A 8 24.67 26.96 -12.86
N VAL A 9 25.63 26.12 -12.45
CA VAL A 9 25.53 24.69 -12.72
C VAL A 9 24.72 24.12 -11.57
N VAL A 10 23.40 24.10 -11.76
CA VAL A 10 22.48 23.37 -10.88
C VAL A 10 22.85 21.90 -11.02
N LEU A 11 23.67 21.42 -10.09
CA LEU A 11 23.88 20.01 -9.85
C LEU A 11 22.57 19.48 -9.28
N ILE A 12 21.59 19.19 -10.16
CA ILE A 12 20.43 18.39 -9.81
C ILE A 12 21.00 17.01 -9.50
N ALA A 13 21.31 16.78 -8.23
CA ALA A 13 21.57 15.45 -7.72
C ALA A 13 20.39 14.59 -8.17
N LEU A 14 20.71 13.52 -8.90
CA LEU A 14 19.81 12.45 -9.24
C LEU A 14 19.21 11.92 -7.93
N PHE A 15 18.05 12.46 -7.54
CA PHE A 15 17.23 11.84 -6.52
C PHE A 15 16.63 10.61 -7.18
N GLU A 16 17.38 9.50 -7.10
CA GLU A 16 16.82 8.18 -7.32
C GLU A 16 15.58 8.07 -6.42
N PRO A 17 14.41 7.66 -6.97
CA PRO A 17 13.23 7.46 -6.14
C PRO A 17 13.60 6.45 -5.06
N ILE A 18 13.53 6.87 -3.81
CA ILE A 18 13.75 6.02 -2.63
C ILE A 18 12.80 4.85 -2.80
N SER A 19 13.31 3.68 -3.17
CA SER A 19 12.52 2.47 -3.47
C SER A 19 12.88 1.33 -2.52
N SER A 20 13.70 1.64 -1.51
CA SER A 20 14.28 0.73 -0.55
C SER A 20 14.45 1.39 0.81
N VAL A 21 14.69 0.56 1.82
CA VAL A 21 14.81 0.92 3.23
C VAL A 21 16.29 1.10 3.57
N PRO A 22 16.72 2.28 4.05
CA PRO A 22 18.11 2.52 4.35
C PRO A 22 18.59 1.83 5.62
N ALA A 23 19.91 1.87 5.85
CA ALA A 23 20.51 1.24 7.02
C ALA A 23 19.86 1.69 8.32
N TYR A 24 19.63 0.71 9.19
CA TYR A 24 18.99 0.79 10.50
C TYR A 24 17.49 1.06 10.52
N GLU A 25 16.86 1.38 9.38
CA GLU A 25 15.42 1.60 9.30
C GLU A 25 14.62 0.29 9.36
N GLN A 26 13.38 0.40 9.83
CA GLN A 26 12.48 -0.74 9.94
C GLN A 26 12.16 -1.30 8.55
N CYS A 27 12.24 -2.62 8.40
CA CYS A 27 12.01 -3.31 7.12
C CYS A 27 10.96 -4.42 7.20
N ALA A 28 10.52 -4.81 8.41
CA ALA A 28 9.39 -5.71 8.63
C ALA A 28 8.83 -5.59 10.06
N GLY A 29 7.71 -6.29 10.30
CA GLY A 29 7.02 -6.41 11.58
C GLY A 29 5.51 -6.62 11.40
N LEU A 30 4.88 -7.35 12.32
CA LEU A 30 3.42 -7.42 12.40
C LEU A 30 2.85 -6.02 12.65
N GLY A 31 1.88 -5.61 11.83
CA GLY A 31 1.27 -4.27 11.90
C GLY A 31 2.15 -3.14 11.34
N TRP A 32 3.23 -3.45 10.64
CA TRP A 32 4.07 -2.44 10.00
C TRP A 32 3.61 -2.16 8.56
N ASP A 33 3.17 -0.91 8.32
CA ASP A 33 2.61 -0.41 7.05
C ASP A 33 3.64 0.37 6.20
N GLY A 34 4.93 0.10 6.38
CA GLY A 34 6.00 0.78 5.65
C GLY A 34 5.85 0.66 4.13
N ILE A 35 6.16 1.76 3.44
CA ILE A 35 6.06 1.88 1.97
C ILE A 35 7.01 0.95 1.20
N PHE A 36 8.14 0.57 1.81
CA PHE A 36 9.15 -0.32 1.22
C PHE A 36 9.50 -1.43 2.20
N ARG A 37 9.68 -2.65 1.71
CA ARG A 37 10.06 -3.83 2.53
C ARG A 37 11.43 -4.39 2.19
N ARG A 38 12.08 -3.82 1.16
CA ARG A 38 13.41 -4.21 0.68
C ARG A 38 14.45 -3.23 1.20
N CYS A 39 15.51 -3.71 1.82
CA CYS A 39 16.63 -2.85 2.22
C CYS A 39 17.43 -2.35 1.01
N ASP A 40 18.18 -1.26 1.17
CA ASP A 40 19.14 -0.80 0.16
C ASP A 40 20.10 -1.93 -0.24
N ASP A 41 20.63 -1.85 -1.46
CA ASP A 41 21.54 -2.86 -1.99
C ASP A 41 22.72 -3.11 -1.03
N GLY A 42 22.95 -4.39 -0.73
CA GLY A 42 24.00 -4.81 0.21
C GLY A 42 23.57 -4.86 1.68
N LEU A 43 22.33 -4.48 2.03
CA LEU A 43 21.79 -4.62 3.38
C LEU A 43 20.88 -5.85 3.54
N VAL A 44 20.79 -6.34 4.78
CA VAL A 44 19.96 -7.48 5.20
C VAL A 44 18.94 -7.01 6.25
N CYS A 45 17.67 -7.40 6.07
CA CYS A 45 16.61 -7.14 7.04
C CYS A 45 16.67 -8.15 8.18
N TYR A 46 17.17 -7.75 9.35
CA TYR A 46 17.28 -8.63 10.52
C TYR A 46 16.07 -8.49 11.43
N ALA A 47 15.43 -9.61 11.78
CA ALA A 47 14.32 -9.62 12.73
C ALA A 47 14.83 -9.53 14.17
N ARG A 48 14.28 -8.59 14.94
CA ARG A 48 14.45 -8.53 16.40
C ARG A 48 13.37 -9.32 17.11
N SER A 49 12.14 -9.20 16.62
CA SER A 49 10.92 -9.81 17.14
C SER A 49 9.91 -9.96 16.00
N GLU A 50 8.75 -10.54 16.29
CA GLU A 50 7.64 -10.61 15.32
C GLU A 50 7.11 -9.23 14.89
N TYR A 51 7.29 -8.19 15.72
CA TYR A 51 6.80 -6.83 15.46
C TYR A 51 7.85 -5.88 14.87
N TYR A 52 9.13 -6.29 14.82
CA TYR A 52 10.20 -5.37 14.44
C TYR A 52 11.40 -6.08 13.79
N ALA A 53 11.78 -5.58 12.62
CA ALA A 53 13.01 -5.93 11.92
C ALA A 53 13.64 -4.69 11.32
N ASN A 54 14.97 -4.62 11.22
CA ASN A 54 15.65 -3.46 10.64
C ASN A 54 16.81 -3.82 9.70
N CYS A 55 17.11 -2.94 8.74
CA CYS A 55 18.17 -3.16 7.76
C CYS A 55 19.55 -2.98 8.38
N ARG A 56 20.47 -3.92 8.16
CA ARG A 56 21.86 -3.80 8.62
C ARG A 56 22.81 -4.40 7.60
N GLN A 57 24.09 -4.09 7.76
CA GLN A 57 25.15 -4.73 7.00
C GLN A 57 25.15 -6.25 7.24
N PRO A 58 25.57 -7.05 6.24
CA PRO A 58 25.73 -8.47 6.41
C PRO A 58 26.63 -8.76 7.61
N ASN A 59 26.26 -9.73 8.44
CA ASN A 59 26.99 -10.15 9.64
C ASN A 59 27.03 -9.11 10.79
N GLN A 60 26.27 -8.01 10.72
CA GLN A 60 26.13 -7.04 11.83
C GLN A 60 24.86 -7.28 12.66
N CYS A 61 24.43 -8.54 12.77
CA CYS A 61 23.26 -8.88 13.55
C CYS A 61 23.59 -8.86 15.06
N PRO A 62 22.85 -8.11 15.91
CA PRO A 62 23.13 -8.04 17.33
C PRO A 62 22.94 -9.40 18.01
N SER A 63 23.84 -9.76 18.92
CA SER A 63 23.82 -11.06 19.63
C SER A 63 22.55 -11.33 20.45
N SER A 64 21.74 -10.31 20.73
CA SER A 64 20.48 -10.40 21.45
C SER A 64 19.25 -10.56 20.55
N TRP A 65 19.43 -10.63 19.23
CA TRP A 65 18.35 -10.81 18.26
C TRP A 65 18.30 -12.26 17.80
N ALA A 66 17.14 -12.70 17.29
CA ALA A 66 17.00 -14.00 16.64
C ALA A 66 17.67 -13.97 15.26
N CYS A 67 18.99 -13.84 15.26
CA CYS A 67 19.85 -13.91 14.10
C CYS A 67 20.05 -15.38 13.74
N THR A 68 19.03 -16.02 13.19
CA THR A 68 19.37 -17.14 12.31
C THR A 68 20.07 -16.49 11.13
N VAL A 69 21.41 -16.63 11.06
CA VAL A 69 22.03 -16.81 9.75
C VAL A 69 21.35 -18.03 9.19
N VAL A 70 20.23 -17.77 8.54
CA VAL A 70 19.95 -18.49 7.34
C VAL A 70 21.26 -18.32 6.56
N ASP A 71 21.96 -19.43 6.32
CA ASP A 71 22.75 -19.49 5.10
C ASP A 71 21.95 -18.75 4.02
N SER A 72 22.60 -18.18 3.03
CA SER A 72 21.89 -17.61 1.87
C SER A 72 20.95 -18.62 1.14
N ALA A 73 20.70 -19.79 1.74
CA ALA A 73 19.77 -20.85 1.41
C ALA A 73 18.75 -21.26 2.54
N SER A 74 18.52 -20.51 3.63
CA SER A 74 17.51 -20.93 4.64
C SER A 74 16.58 -19.85 5.19
N THR A 75 16.28 -18.78 4.44
CA THR A 75 14.89 -18.33 4.42
C THR A 75 14.09 -19.49 3.87
N LYS A 76 13.55 -20.36 4.72
CA LYS A 76 12.40 -21.18 4.32
C LYS A 76 11.09 -20.48 4.61
N VAL A 77 11.10 -19.15 4.54
CA VAL A 77 10.02 -18.46 3.84
C VAL A 77 10.20 -18.89 2.38
N PRO A 78 9.27 -19.67 1.79
CA PRO A 78 9.32 -19.99 0.36
C PRO A 78 9.57 -18.71 -0.42
N PRO A 79 10.33 -18.75 -1.54
CA PRO A 79 10.41 -17.60 -2.41
C PRO A 79 8.97 -17.11 -2.65
N PRO A 80 8.71 -15.80 -2.44
CA PRO A 80 7.36 -15.26 -2.56
C PRO A 80 6.82 -15.67 -3.91
N LYS A 81 5.67 -16.33 -3.88
CA LYS A 81 5.05 -16.86 -5.08
C LYS A 81 4.67 -15.67 -5.94
N ILE A 82 5.40 -15.48 -7.04
CA ILE A 82 5.07 -14.45 -8.02
C ILE A 82 3.83 -14.92 -8.75
N ILE A 83 2.74 -14.18 -8.55
CA ILE A 83 1.47 -14.43 -9.22
C ILE A 83 1.46 -13.62 -10.53
N PRO A 84 1.22 -14.26 -11.68
CA PRO A 84 1.10 -13.55 -12.95
C PRO A 84 -0.15 -12.66 -12.95
N VAL A 85 -0.24 -11.76 -13.94
CA VAL A 85 -1.44 -10.96 -14.16
C VAL A 85 -2.69 -11.86 -14.24
N ASN A 86 -3.79 -11.40 -13.66
CA ASN A 86 -5.07 -12.10 -13.46
C ASN A 86 -4.99 -13.34 -12.55
N GLY A 87 -3.84 -13.62 -11.93
CA GLY A 87 -3.74 -14.68 -10.94
C GLY A 87 -4.27 -14.22 -9.59
N GLN A 88 -4.87 -15.16 -8.85
CA GLN A 88 -5.42 -14.90 -7.52
C GLN A 88 -4.33 -14.62 -6.49
N CYS A 89 -4.51 -13.58 -5.71
CA CYS A 89 -3.57 -13.09 -4.71
C CYS A 89 -4.29 -12.80 -3.38
N ASP A 90 -3.53 -12.64 -2.30
CA ASP A 90 -4.08 -12.46 -0.95
C ASP A 90 -3.39 -11.35 -0.13
N ASN A 91 -2.50 -10.56 -0.76
CA ASN A 91 -1.70 -9.52 -0.10
C ASN A 91 -0.93 -10.01 1.15
N THR A 92 -0.56 -11.29 1.18
CA THR A 92 0.27 -11.85 2.25
C THR A 92 1.75 -11.71 1.94
N SER A 93 2.60 -11.78 2.97
CA SER A 93 4.07 -11.76 2.83
C SER A 93 4.65 -12.87 1.95
N TYR A 94 3.84 -13.86 1.56
CA TYR A 94 4.23 -15.03 0.76
C TYR A 94 3.75 -14.97 -0.69
N THR A 95 2.84 -14.05 -1.04
CA THR A 95 2.24 -13.96 -2.36
C THR A 95 2.40 -12.54 -2.91
N MET A 96 3.15 -12.39 -3.99
CA MET A 96 3.41 -11.08 -4.60
C MET A 96 3.01 -11.08 -6.06
N CYS A 97 2.46 -9.96 -6.53
CA CYS A 97 2.14 -9.81 -7.94
C CYS A 97 3.40 -9.52 -8.76
N THR A 98 3.40 -9.92 -10.03
CA THR A 98 4.49 -9.59 -10.96
C THR A 98 4.70 -8.07 -11.05
N SER A 99 5.92 -7.65 -11.38
CA SER A 99 6.26 -6.23 -11.55
C SER A 99 5.24 -5.49 -12.43
N GLY A 100 4.81 -4.32 -11.99
CA GLY A 100 3.79 -3.51 -12.68
C GLY A 100 2.33 -3.92 -12.42
N THR A 101 2.08 -4.86 -11.50
CA THR A 101 0.72 -5.25 -11.08
C THR A 101 0.55 -5.15 -9.56
N LEU A 102 -0.66 -4.82 -9.12
CA LEU A 102 -1.07 -4.74 -7.72
C LEU A 102 -2.08 -5.85 -7.43
N CYS A 103 -2.10 -6.36 -6.19
CA CYS A 103 -3.14 -7.29 -5.77
C CYS A 103 -4.40 -6.51 -5.42
N LEU A 104 -5.34 -6.51 -6.35
CA LEU A 104 -6.57 -5.75 -6.25
C LEU A 104 -7.68 -6.65 -5.74
N GLN A 105 -8.44 -6.15 -4.76
CA GLN A 105 -9.54 -6.90 -4.18
C GLN A 105 -10.84 -6.64 -4.97
N GLN A 106 -11.53 -7.70 -5.37
CA GLN A 106 -12.86 -7.62 -5.94
C GLN A 106 -13.92 -7.78 -4.85
N THR A 107 -13.74 -8.79 -3.99
CA THR A 107 -14.62 -9.13 -2.87
C THR A 107 -13.78 -9.51 -1.65
N ASN A 108 -14.41 -9.70 -0.49
CA ASN A 108 -13.72 -10.19 0.71
C ASN A 108 -13.04 -11.58 0.55
N THR A 109 -13.39 -12.35 -0.48
CA THR A 109 -12.86 -13.68 -0.74
C THR A 109 -12.11 -13.79 -2.08
N HIS A 110 -12.10 -12.73 -2.90
CA HIS A 110 -11.53 -12.76 -4.24
C HIS A 110 -10.71 -11.51 -4.53
N SER A 111 -9.43 -11.73 -4.88
CA SER A 111 -8.48 -10.69 -5.27
C SER A 111 -7.56 -11.23 -6.36
N GLU A 112 -7.14 -10.39 -7.31
CA GLU A 112 -6.20 -10.78 -8.36
C GLU A 112 -5.14 -9.72 -8.64
N CYS A 113 -4.01 -10.16 -9.19
CA CYS A 113 -2.95 -9.28 -9.68
C CYS A 113 -3.37 -8.58 -10.97
N ARG A 114 -3.52 -7.25 -10.93
CA ARG A 114 -3.98 -6.45 -12.07
C ARG A 114 -3.10 -5.20 -12.22
N THR A 115 -2.93 -4.71 -13.44
CA THR A 115 -2.24 -3.44 -13.72
C THR A 115 -3.07 -2.22 -13.34
N GLN A 116 -4.39 -2.37 -13.31
CA GLN A 116 -5.37 -1.35 -12.98
C GLN A 116 -6.65 -1.99 -12.45
N CYS A 117 -7.43 -1.25 -11.68
CA CYS A 117 -8.70 -1.75 -11.17
C CYS A 117 -9.71 -1.95 -12.31
N PRO A 118 -10.26 -3.16 -12.50
CA PRO A 118 -11.34 -3.36 -13.45
C PRO A 118 -12.58 -2.53 -13.08
N PRO A 119 -13.37 -2.05 -14.06
CA PRO A 119 -14.58 -1.26 -13.78
C PRO A 119 -15.63 -1.98 -12.94
N SER A 120 -15.62 -3.31 -12.96
CA SER A 120 -16.53 -4.18 -12.19
C SER A 120 -16.02 -4.53 -10.78
N TRP A 121 -14.88 -3.96 -10.36
CA TRP A 121 -14.21 -4.27 -9.09
C TRP A 121 -14.16 -3.05 -8.18
N LEU A 122 -14.07 -3.31 -6.87
CA LEU A 122 -13.98 -2.32 -5.81
C LEU A 122 -12.58 -2.29 -5.20
N CYS A 123 -11.57 -2.02 -6.03
CA CYS A 123 -10.17 -2.22 -5.64
C CYS A 123 -9.56 -1.09 -4.80
N ASP A 124 -10.23 0.05 -4.69
CA ASP A 124 -9.78 1.11 -3.81
C ASP A 124 -10.10 0.65 -2.38
N SER A 125 -9.09 0.48 -1.54
CA SER A 125 -9.29 0.25 -0.09
C SER A 125 -10.03 1.43 0.59
N GLY A 126 -10.27 2.51 -0.16
CA GLY A 126 -11.14 3.63 0.19
C GLY A 126 -12.30 3.85 -0.79
N VAL A 127 -12.84 2.85 -1.50
CA VAL A 127 -14.16 3.00 -2.13
C VAL A 127 -15.20 2.18 -1.41
N LEU A 128 -16.37 2.76 -1.26
CA LEU A 128 -17.47 2.21 -0.50
C LEU A 128 -18.49 1.51 -1.40
N SER A 129 -18.85 0.29 -1.02
CA SER A 129 -19.92 -0.49 -1.65
C SER A 129 -21.30 0.14 -1.44
N GLU A 130 -22.32 -0.37 -2.13
CA GLU A 130 -23.70 0.07 -1.94
C GLU A 130 -24.13 -0.06 -0.48
N TYR A 131 -24.88 0.92 0.01
CA TYR A 131 -25.35 1.08 1.40
C TYR A 131 -24.29 1.38 2.46
N GLN A 132 -23.00 1.42 2.10
CA GLN A 132 -21.96 1.82 3.03
C GLN A 132 -21.99 3.32 3.28
N GLN A 133 -21.76 3.72 4.54
CA GLN A 133 -21.74 5.13 4.94
C GLN A 133 -20.56 5.85 4.28
N CYS A 134 -20.85 6.91 3.54
CA CYS A 134 -19.87 7.71 2.77
C CYS A 134 -19.80 9.17 3.22
N GLY A 135 -20.50 9.54 4.29
CA GLY A 135 -20.48 10.90 4.82
C GLY A 135 -21.41 11.10 6.01
N GLY A 136 -21.49 12.35 6.44
CA GLY A 136 -22.16 12.79 7.66
C GLY A 136 -21.19 13.51 8.60
N ASP A 137 -21.70 14.48 9.36
CA ASP A 137 -20.91 15.20 10.35
C ASP A 137 -20.26 14.24 11.36
N GLY A 138 -18.94 14.35 11.51
CA GLY A 138 -18.12 13.50 12.38
C GLY A 138 -17.68 12.16 11.77
N TYR A 139 -18.08 11.86 10.53
CA TYR A 139 -17.60 10.68 9.82
C TYR A 139 -16.15 10.88 9.34
N THR A 140 -15.27 9.95 9.69
CA THR A 140 -13.82 9.99 9.38
C THR A 140 -13.37 8.89 8.41
N GLY A 141 -14.30 8.07 7.94
CA GLY A 141 -14.03 7.02 6.96
C GLY A 141 -13.94 7.55 5.52
N SER A 142 -13.91 6.65 4.55
CA SER A 142 -13.81 7.05 3.15
C SER A 142 -15.09 7.72 2.65
N THR A 143 -14.97 8.73 1.78
CA THR A 143 -16.11 9.42 1.17
C THR A 143 -16.34 9.03 -0.30
N LYS A 144 -15.50 8.16 -0.86
CA LYS A 144 -15.56 7.77 -2.27
C LYS A 144 -16.42 6.53 -2.43
N CYS A 145 -17.41 6.56 -3.31
CA CYS A 145 -18.23 5.39 -3.64
C CYS A 145 -17.62 4.57 -4.78
N ALA A 146 -18.02 3.29 -4.87
CA ALA A 146 -17.78 2.42 -6.01
C ALA A 146 -18.07 3.10 -7.36
N PRO A 147 -17.41 2.70 -8.45
CA PRO A 147 -17.85 3.07 -9.79
C PRO A 147 -19.34 2.75 -9.99
N GLY A 148 -20.10 3.71 -10.51
CA GLY A 148 -21.54 3.59 -10.74
C GLY A 148 -22.43 3.88 -9.53
N LEU A 149 -21.85 4.17 -8.35
CA LEU A 149 -22.57 4.60 -7.16
C LEU A 149 -22.31 6.09 -6.87
N ARG A 150 -23.25 6.73 -6.18
CA ARG A 150 -23.13 8.11 -5.68
C ARG A 150 -23.40 8.14 -4.18
N CYS A 151 -22.73 9.04 -3.47
CA CYS A 151 -22.99 9.27 -2.05
C CYS A 151 -24.24 10.13 -1.89
N TYR A 152 -25.33 9.57 -1.39
CA TYR A 152 -26.59 10.28 -1.13
C TYR A 152 -26.71 10.57 0.36
N SER A 153 -26.93 11.85 0.72
CA SER A 153 -27.13 12.26 2.10
C SER A 153 -28.57 12.03 2.53
N HIS A 154 -28.78 11.41 3.68
CA HIS A 154 -30.11 11.31 4.32
C HIS A 154 -30.35 12.44 5.29
N SER A 155 -29.29 12.84 5.98
CA SER A 155 -29.32 13.83 7.04
C SER A 155 -27.95 14.46 7.16
N LYS A 156 -27.84 15.49 8.00
CA LYS A 156 -26.57 16.08 8.40
C LYS A 156 -25.54 15.06 8.90
N TRP A 157 -25.99 13.97 9.54
CA TRP A 157 -25.13 13.02 10.24
C TRP A 157 -24.89 11.71 9.46
N TYR A 158 -25.54 11.53 8.31
CA TYR A 158 -25.49 10.25 7.60
C TYR A 158 -25.73 10.38 6.09
N ALA A 159 -24.83 9.79 5.32
CA ALA A 159 -24.92 9.59 3.88
C ALA A 159 -24.42 8.18 3.52
N HIS A 160 -24.97 7.54 2.48
CA HIS A 160 -24.48 6.25 1.99
C HIS A 160 -24.41 6.17 0.46
N CYS A 161 -23.62 5.22 -0.04
CA CYS A 161 -23.47 5.00 -1.47
C CYS A 161 -24.66 4.24 -2.05
N ALA A 162 -25.33 4.78 -3.06
CA ALA A 162 -26.40 4.07 -3.78
C ALA A 162 -26.25 4.21 -5.29
N ALA A 163 -26.75 3.25 -6.06
CA ALA A 163 -26.75 3.35 -7.52
C ALA A 163 -27.73 4.43 -8.02
N THR A 164 -28.84 4.57 -7.32
CA THR A 164 -29.89 5.57 -7.57
C THR A 164 -30.32 6.23 -6.27
N CYS A 165 -31.00 7.37 -6.36
CA CYS A 165 -31.60 8.03 -5.21
C CYS A 165 -32.48 7.05 -4.40
N PRO A 166 -32.23 6.85 -3.09
CA PRO A 166 -33.00 5.89 -2.28
C PRO A 166 -34.45 6.31 -2.00
N GLY A 167 -34.84 7.57 -2.25
CA GLY A 167 -36.22 8.04 -2.20
C GLY A 167 -36.45 9.23 -1.25
N ILE A 168 -37.68 9.36 -0.75
CA ILE A 168 -38.10 10.48 0.12
C ILE A 168 -37.23 10.51 1.39
N GLY A 169 -36.76 11.71 1.74
CA GLY A 169 -35.85 11.91 2.89
C GLY A 169 -34.37 11.92 2.52
N TRP A 170 -34.02 11.67 1.26
CA TRP A 170 -32.64 11.73 0.76
C TRP A 170 -32.42 12.99 -0.07
N MET A 171 -31.27 13.64 0.12
CA MET A 171 -30.80 14.75 -0.70
C MET A 171 -30.21 14.19 -1.99
N CYS A 172 -31.06 14.09 -3.00
CA CYS A 172 -30.71 13.61 -4.32
C CYS A 172 -30.58 14.80 -5.27
N GLU A 173 -29.50 15.56 -5.15
CA GLU A 173 -29.26 16.66 -6.09
C GLU A 173 -28.60 16.14 -7.38
N SER A 174 -29.35 16.33 -8.47
CA SER A 174 -28.85 16.50 -9.82
C SER A 174 -28.26 17.91 -9.94
N GLY A 175 -26.96 18.04 -9.69
CA GLY A 175 -26.14 19.19 -10.06
C GLY A 175 -24.99 18.70 -10.92
#